data_AF-A0A2R4CD95-F1
#
_entry.id   AF-A0A2R4CD95-F1
#
_cell.length_a   1.000
_cell.length_b   1.000
_cell.length_c   1.000
_cell.angle_alpha   90.00
_cell.angle_beta   90.00
_cell.angle_gamma   90.00
#
_symmetry.space_group_name_H-M   'P 1'
#
loop_
_entity.id
_entity.type
_entity.pdbx_description
1 polymer ?
#
loop_
_entity_poly.entity_id
_entity_poly.type
_entity_poly.pdbx_seq_one_letter_code
_entity_poly.pdbx_strand_id
1 'polypeptide(L)'
;MFVKNITWLSVEAAEAEVQVTDGVYECVAFSWPCAVAVGDDITEPLHVFDMRNAKLVQNVQTGIWALDQNSLARRVVAELVDLDRQIVGVGGIWLIAEETLPAGIKVGALLEFDCARLDLW
;
A
#
# COMPACT_ATOMS: atom_id res chain seq x y z
N MET A 1 7.59 5.25 6.84
CA MET A 1 8.17 4.28 5.87
C MET A 1 9.18 5.01 4.99
N PHE A 2 10.05 4.31 4.29
CA PHE A 2 11.10 4.91 3.45
C PHE A 2 11.33 4.12 2.16
N VAL A 3 11.97 4.76 1.18
CA VAL A 3 12.34 4.15 -0.09
C VAL A 3 13.54 3.22 0.11
N LYS A 4 13.33 1.91 -0.06
CA LYS A 4 14.38 0.89 0.03
C LYS A 4 15.13 0.73 -1.29
N ASN A 5 14.42 0.77 -2.42
CA ASN A 5 14.98 0.58 -3.75
C ASN A 5 14.06 1.18 -4.82
N ILE A 6 14.61 1.50 -5.99
CA ILE A 6 13.86 1.99 -7.15
C ILE A 6 14.24 1.16 -8.38
N THR A 7 13.24 0.62 -9.05
CA THR A 7 13.36 -0.05 -10.34
C THR A 7 12.70 0.83 -11.40
N TRP A 8 13.49 1.46 -12.25
CA TRP A 8 12.98 2.31 -13.32
C TRP A 8 12.34 1.45 -14.42
N LEU A 9 11.07 1.73 -14.71
CA LEU A 9 10.35 1.18 -15.86
C LEU A 9 10.67 2.01 -17.11
N SER A 10 10.71 3.34 -16.95
CA SER A 10 11.15 4.29 -17.97
C SER A 10 11.73 5.53 -17.31
N VAL A 11 13.04 5.75 -17.48
CA VAL A 11 13.72 6.95 -16.97
C VAL A 11 13.23 8.20 -17.70
N GLU A 12 12.96 8.11 -19.01
CA GLU A 12 12.48 9.25 -19.81
C GLU A 12 11.07 9.69 -19.41
N ALA A 13 10.20 8.74 -19.05
CA ALA A 13 8.85 9.04 -18.58
C ALA A 13 8.77 9.31 -17.07
N ALA A 14 9.91 9.22 -16.35
CA ALA A 14 9.97 9.22 -14.88
C ALA A 14 9.01 8.20 -14.25
N GLU A 15 8.97 6.99 -14.80
CA GLU A 15 8.08 5.91 -14.36
C GLU A 15 8.89 4.81 -13.67
N ALA A 16 8.48 4.44 -12.45
CA ALA A 16 9.23 3.47 -11.65
C ALA A 16 8.34 2.62 -10.73
N GLU A 17 8.88 1.46 -10.39
CA GLU A 17 8.46 0.68 -9.23
C GLU A 17 9.36 1.03 -8.03
N VAL A 18 8.74 1.43 -6.94
CA VAL A 18 9.41 1.87 -5.72
C VAL A 18 9.17 0.84 -4.63
N GLN A 19 10.24 0.22 -4.15
CA GLN A 19 10.18 -0.67 -3.00
C GLN A 19 10.15 0.18 -1.72
N VAL A 20 9.07 0.06 -0.96
CA VAL A 20 8.82 0.80 0.27
C VAL A 20 8.91 -0.13 1.46
N THR A 21 9.50 0.33 2.56
CA THR A 21 9.62 -0.45 3.80
C THR A 21 9.50 0.43 5.06
N ASP A 22 9.11 -0.18 6.16
CA ASP A 22 9.25 0.37 7.52
C ASP A 22 10.39 -0.31 8.32
N GLY A 23 11.16 -1.19 7.67
CA GLY A 23 12.19 -2.04 8.29
C GLY A 23 11.70 -3.44 8.72
N VAL A 24 10.40 -3.71 8.67
CA VAL A 24 9.79 -5.00 9.03
C VAL A 24 8.95 -5.55 7.88
N TYR A 25 8.08 -4.72 7.32
CA TYR A 25 7.23 -5.00 6.18
C TYR A 25 7.76 -4.29 4.93
N GLU A 26 7.39 -4.84 3.78
CA GLU A 26 7.80 -4.31 2.48
C GLU A 26 6.67 -4.42 1.48
N CYS A 27 6.59 -3.47 0.57
CA CYS A 27 5.74 -3.54 -0.61
C CYS A 27 6.41 -2.85 -1.80
N VAL A 28 5.80 -3.02 -2.98
CA VAL A 28 6.17 -2.28 -4.19
C VAL A 28 5.00 -1.40 -4.56
N ALA A 29 5.29 -0.10 -4.70
CA ALA A 29 4.37 0.91 -5.19
C ALA A 29 4.79 1.39 -6.58
N PHE A 30 3.83 1.72 -7.41
CA PHE A 30 4.04 2.38 -8.70
C PHE A 30 4.15 3.88 -8.49
N SER A 31 5.08 4.55 -9.19
CA SER A 31 5.26 5.99 -9.08
C SER A 31 5.44 6.63 -10.44
N TRP A 32 4.62 7.64 -10.73
CA TRP A 32 4.69 8.45 -11.93
C TRP A 32 4.07 9.84 -11.72
N PRO A 33 4.84 10.93 -11.86
CA PRO A 33 6.30 10.97 -12.02
C PRO A 33 7.03 10.57 -10.72
N CYS A 34 8.02 9.68 -10.82
CA CYS A 34 8.85 9.27 -9.69
C CYS A 34 9.91 10.33 -9.40
N ALA A 35 9.73 11.06 -8.30
CA ALA A 35 10.63 12.14 -7.86
C ALA A 35 11.42 11.81 -6.58
N VAL A 36 11.25 10.61 -6.02
CA VAL A 36 11.92 10.16 -4.79
C VAL A 36 13.29 9.52 -5.09
N ALA A 37 14.15 9.51 -4.08
CA ALA A 37 15.43 8.81 -4.07
C ALA A 37 15.46 7.67 -3.05
N VAL A 38 16.37 6.71 -3.24
CA VAL A 38 16.61 5.64 -2.25
C VAL A 38 17.06 6.26 -0.93
N GLY A 39 16.40 5.86 0.15
CA GLY A 39 16.61 6.39 1.50
C GLY A 39 15.68 7.53 1.88
N ASP A 40 14.88 8.07 0.96
CA ASP A 40 13.93 9.13 1.27
C ASP A 40 12.82 8.61 2.20
N ASP A 41 12.46 9.44 3.18
CA ASP A 41 11.30 9.23 4.02
C ASP A 41 10.00 9.49 3.23
N ILE A 42 9.04 8.59 3.39
CA ILE A 42 7.70 8.74 2.85
C ILE A 42 6.75 8.96 4.02
N THR A 43 6.24 10.19 4.11
CA THR A 43 5.36 10.63 5.20
C THR A 43 3.87 10.50 4.86
N GLU A 44 3.54 10.51 3.57
CA GLU A 44 2.16 10.35 3.08
C GLU A 44 1.83 8.87 2.84
N PRO A 45 0.56 8.44 3.05
CA PRO A 45 0.15 7.08 2.78
C PRO A 45 0.24 6.74 1.29
N LEU A 46 0.53 5.48 0.97
CA LEU A 46 0.43 4.98 -0.40
C LEU A 46 -1.04 4.88 -0.80
N HIS A 47 -1.35 5.24 -2.04
CA HIS A 47 -2.71 5.16 -2.56
C HIS A 47 -3.06 3.73 -2.95
N VAL A 48 -4.25 3.26 -2.57
CA VAL A 48 -4.79 1.97 -3.00
C VAL A 48 -5.60 2.17 -4.26
N PHE A 49 -5.11 1.65 -5.39
CA PHE A 49 -5.81 1.77 -6.67
C PHE A 49 -6.65 0.53 -6.97
N ASP A 50 -7.95 0.75 -7.23
CA ASP A 50 -8.92 -0.28 -7.65
C ASP A 50 -9.05 -1.39 -6.58
N MET A 51 -9.44 -0.98 -5.38
CA MET A 51 -9.68 -1.88 -4.24
C MET A 51 -10.90 -2.78 -4.48
N ARG A 52 -10.74 -4.07 -4.17
CA ARG A 52 -11.76 -5.11 -4.38
C ARG A 52 -11.81 -6.09 -3.21
N ASN A 53 -12.95 -6.75 -3.07
CA ASN A 53 -13.15 -7.83 -2.10
C ASN A 53 -12.86 -7.45 -0.63
N ALA A 54 -12.98 -6.16 -0.28
CA ALA A 54 -12.73 -5.67 1.06
C ALA A 54 -13.67 -6.33 2.08
N LYS A 55 -13.09 -6.98 3.09
CA LYS A 55 -13.83 -7.72 4.13
C LYS A 55 -13.12 -7.66 5.48
N LEU A 56 -13.89 -7.74 6.55
CA LEU A 56 -13.35 -7.87 7.90
C LEU A 56 -12.76 -9.27 8.11
N VAL A 57 -11.60 -9.33 8.75
CA VAL A 57 -10.94 -10.58 9.13
C VAL A 57 -10.55 -10.59 10.61
N GLN A 58 -10.27 -11.77 11.16
CA GLN A 58 -9.84 -11.95 12.54
C GLN A 58 -8.76 -13.03 12.62
N ASN A 59 -7.78 -12.85 13.51
CA ASN A 59 -6.68 -13.79 13.74
C ASN A 59 -5.86 -14.12 12.47
N VAL A 60 -5.73 -13.16 11.56
CA VAL A 60 -4.91 -13.27 10.34
C VAL A 60 -3.68 -12.38 10.50
N GLN A 61 -2.54 -12.85 10.03
CA GLN A 61 -1.30 -12.07 10.00
C GLN A 61 -1.45 -10.87 9.06
N THR A 62 -0.98 -9.69 9.49
CA THR A 62 -0.91 -8.51 8.63
C THR A 62 0.21 -8.63 7.61
N GLY A 63 0.03 -8.02 6.44
CA GLY A 63 1.02 -8.07 5.38
C GLY A 63 0.51 -7.53 4.04
N ILE A 64 1.45 -7.42 3.11
CA ILE A 64 1.22 -7.02 1.72
C ILE A 64 1.91 -8.07 0.86
N TRP A 65 1.15 -8.74 -0.01
CA TRP A 65 1.67 -9.83 -0.84
C TRP A 65 1.34 -9.57 -2.30
N ALA A 66 2.31 -9.82 -3.18
CA ALA A 66 2.06 -9.86 -4.61
C ALA A 66 1.10 -11.01 -4.95
N LEU A 67 0.07 -10.72 -5.75
CA LEU A 67 -0.87 -11.74 -6.22
C LEU A 67 -0.26 -12.60 -7.33
N ASP A 68 0.67 -12.03 -8.12
CA ASP A 68 1.47 -12.72 -9.11
C ASP A 68 2.84 -12.04 -9.27
N GLN A 69 3.79 -12.68 -9.97
CA GLN A 69 5.17 -12.21 -10.08
C GLN A 69 5.37 -11.06 -11.09
N ASN A 70 4.42 -10.84 -12.00
CA ASN A 70 4.57 -9.92 -13.12
C ASN A 70 3.54 -8.77 -13.10
N SER A 71 2.89 -8.57 -11.97
CA SER A 71 1.90 -7.51 -11.78
C SER A 71 2.12 -6.73 -10.51
N LEU A 72 1.54 -5.53 -10.50
CA LEU A 72 1.48 -4.66 -9.34
C LEU A 72 0.35 -5.05 -8.38
N ALA A 73 -0.46 -6.05 -8.72
CA ALA A 73 -1.62 -6.42 -7.92
C ALA A 73 -1.20 -6.97 -6.56
N ARG A 74 -1.89 -6.54 -5.51
CA ARG A 74 -1.59 -6.91 -4.13
C ARG A 74 -2.79 -7.49 -3.42
N ARG A 75 -2.53 -8.45 -2.55
CA ARG A 75 -3.39 -8.77 -1.41
C ARG A 75 -2.85 -8.04 -0.19
N VAL A 76 -3.74 -7.41 0.56
CA VAL A 76 -3.40 -6.64 1.76
C VAL A 76 -4.24 -7.13 2.92
N VAL A 77 -3.59 -7.36 4.07
CA VAL A 77 -4.25 -7.51 5.37
C VAL A 77 -3.70 -6.43 6.29
N ALA A 78 -4.54 -5.44 6.60
CA ALA A 78 -4.15 -4.22 7.29
C ALA A 78 -5.13 -3.86 8.41
N GLU A 79 -4.64 -3.11 9.40
CA GLU A 79 -5.46 -2.56 10.48
C GLU A 79 -6.01 -1.19 10.08
N LEU A 80 -7.30 -0.92 10.33
CA LEU A 80 -7.84 0.43 10.17
C LEU A 80 -7.27 1.36 11.25
N VAL A 81 -6.48 2.36 10.85
CA VAL A 81 -5.84 3.30 11.78
C VAL A 81 -6.57 4.64 11.86
N ASP A 82 -7.20 5.07 10.77
CA ASP A 82 -7.97 6.32 10.70
C ASP A 82 -9.20 6.11 9.82
N LEU A 83 -10.39 6.16 10.42
CA LEU A 83 -11.65 5.97 9.69
C LEU A 83 -12.02 7.21 8.87
N ASP A 84 -11.74 8.42 9.36
CA ASP A 84 -12.16 9.67 8.72
C ASP A 84 -11.36 9.90 7.43
N ARG A 85 -10.08 9.52 7.44
CA ARG A 85 -9.18 9.55 6.28
C ARG A 85 -9.13 8.24 5.50
N GLN A 86 -9.80 7.19 5.97
CA GLN A 86 -9.74 5.82 5.41
C GLN A 86 -8.30 5.29 5.27
N ILE A 87 -7.46 5.51 6.29
CA ILE A 87 -6.08 5.02 6.32
C ILE A 87 -6.05 3.66 7.02
N VAL A 88 -5.42 2.69 6.37
CA VAL A 88 -5.10 1.38 6.92
C VAL A 88 -3.58 1.20 7.02
N GLY A 89 -3.12 0.40 7.98
CA GLY A 89 -1.72 0.18 8.27
C GLY A 89 -1.31 -1.29 8.22
N VAL A 90 -0.16 -1.55 7.60
CA VAL A 90 0.60 -2.80 7.75
C VAL A 90 1.90 -2.45 8.45
N GLY A 91 1.92 -2.60 9.78
CA GLY A 91 3.01 -2.04 10.58
C GLY A 91 3.08 -0.52 10.41
N GLY A 92 4.26 -0.01 10.04
CA GLY A 92 4.54 1.39 9.73
C GLY A 92 4.37 1.77 8.25
N ILE A 93 3.81 0.89 7.42
CA ILE A 93 3.39 1.22 6.05
C ILE A 93 1.92 1.64 6.07
N TRP A 94 1.65 2.90 5.71
CA TRP A 94 0.29 3.44 5.67
C TRP A 94 -0.24 3.46 4.24
N LEU A 95 -1.49 3.06 4.09
CA LEU A 95 -2.22 3.00 2.83
C LEU A 95 -3.51 3.80 2.97
N ILE A 96 -3.90 4.55 1.95
CA ILE A 96 -5.17 5.26 1.89
C ILE A 96 -6.08 4.62 0.84
N ALA A 97 -7.27 4.23 1.27
CA ALA A 97 -8.30 3.68 0.40
C ALA A 97 -9.34 4.75 0.06
N GLU A 98 -9.72 4.86 -1.20
CA GLU A 98 -10.80 5.77 -1.63
C GLU A 98 -12.15 5.07 -1.69
N GLU A 99 -12.15 3.76 -1.96
CA GLU A 99 -13.35 2.95 -2.02
C GLU A 99 -13.91 2.68 -0.63
N THR A 100 -15.24 2.56 -0.57
CA THR A 100 -15.97 2.41 0.68
C THR A 100 -15.52 1.17 1.47
N LEU A 101 -15.07 1.41 2.70
CA LEU A 101 -14.79 0.34 3.65
C LEU A 101 -16.07 -0.39 4.11
N PRO A 102 -15.97 -1.64 4.62
CA PRO A 102 -17.11 -2.37 5.16
C PRO A 102 -17.90 -1.56 6.21
N ALA A 103 -19.22 -1.53 6.07
CA ALA A 103 -20.09 -0.76 6.95
C ALA A 103 -19.92 -1.16 8.44
N GLY A 104 -19.83 -0.17 9.32
CA GLY A 104 -19.70 -0.38 10.76
C GLY A 104 -18.30 -0.81 11.23
N ILE A 105 -17.30 -0.78 10.35
CA ILE A 105 -15.89 -0.95 10.74
C ILE A 105 -15.47 0.10 11.77
N LYS A 106 -14.53 -0.27 12.64
CA LYS A 106 -13.97 0.60 13.68
C LYS A 106 -12.46 0.60 13.60
N VAL A 107 -11.84 1.70 14.05
CA VAL A 107 -10.38 1.77 14.23
C VAL A 107 -9.92 0.57 15.07
N GLY A 108 -8.83 -0.06 14.65
CA GLY A 108 -8.30 -1.31 15.21
C GLY A 108 -8.84 -2.59 14.57
N ALA A 109 -9.82 -2.51 13.67
CA ALA A 109 -10.31 -3.67 12.94
C ALA A 109 -9.34 -4.07 11.83
N LEU A 110 -9.18 -5.38 11.62
CA LEU A 110 -8.43 -5.92 10.49
C LEU A 110 -9.30 -6.04 9.25
N LEU A 111 -8.76 -5.58 8.13
CA LEU A 111 -9.35 -5.61 6.81
C LEU A 111 -8.46 -6.44 5.88
N GLU A 112 -9.07 -7.34 5.11
CA GLU A 112 -8.44 -7.97 3.95
C GLU A 112 -9.06 -7.42 2.67
N PHE A 113 -8.23 -7.08 1.69
CA PHE A 113 -8.66 -6.68 0.36
C PHE A 113 -7.61 -7.02 -0.70
N ASP A 114 -8.04 -7.01 -1.96
CA ASP A 114 -7.16 -7.04 -3.11
C ASP A 114 -7.16 -5.66 -3.78
N CYS A 115 -6.06 -5.27 -4.42
CA CYS A 115 -6.00 -4.06 -5.25
C CYS A 115 -5.18 -4.29 -6.52
N ALA A 116 -5.41 -3.48 -7.55
CA ALA A 116 -4.67 -3.60 -8.81
C ALA A 116 -3.23 -3.11 -8.68
N ARG A 117 -2.98 -2.10 -7.83
CA ARG A 117 -1.66 -1.62 -7.44
C ARG A 117 -1.72 -0.72 -6.22
N LEU A 118 -0.54 -0.43 -5.66
CA LEU A 118 -0.34 0.65 -4.71
C LEU A 118 0.42 1.76 -5.43
N ASP A 119 0.03 3.02 -5.26
CA ASP A 119 0.65 4.16 -5.93
C ASP A 119 1.38 5.07 -4.91
N LEU A 120 2.58 5.51 -5.27
CA LEU A 120 3.37 6.54 -4.59
C LEU A 120 3.38 7.78 -5.49
N TRP A 121 2.74 8.84 -5.00
CA TRP A 121 2.55 10.10 -5.73
C TRP A 121 3.62 11.13 -5.36
#